data_AF-A0A7W5LGU5-F1
#
_entry.id   AF-A0A7W5LGU5-F1
#
_cell.length_a   1.000
_cell.length_b   1.000
_cell.length_c   1.000
_cell.angle_alpha   90.00
_cell.angle_beta   90.00
_cell.angle_gamma   90.00
#
_symmetry.space_group_name_H-M   'P 1'
#
loop_
_entity.id
_entity.type
_entity.pdbx_description
1 polymer ?
#
loop_
_entity_poly.entity_id
_entity_poly.type
_entity_poly.pdbx_seq_one_letter_code
_entity_poly.pdbx_strand_id
1 'polypeptide(L)' 'MAPIRYSAKEDLHGNWSVFDTVTEHEAEILGVLLIGLSGQLAFDMAYLLNLEERRKNPTQ' A
#
# COMPACT_ATOMS: atom_id res chain seq x y z
N MET A 1 17.31 -6.35 0.62
CA MET A 1 15.83 -6.36 0.41
C MET A 1 15.44 -4.95 0.05
N ALA A 2 14.80 -4.74 -1.11
CA ALA A 2 14.24 -3.41 -1.42
C ALA A 2 13.23 -3.03 -0.32
N PRO A 3 13.27 -1.79 0.21
CA PRO A 3 12.38 -1.37 1.28
C PRO A 3 10.92 -1.55 0.83
N ILE A 4 10.11 -2.10 1.73
CA ILE A 4 8.66 -2.20 1.55
C ILE A 4 8.10 -0.81 1.85
N ARG A 5 7.61 -0.12 0.82
CA ARG A 5 7.01 1.21 0.96
C ARG A 5 5.56 1.12 1.41
N TYR A 6 4.80 0.24 0.78
CA TYR A 6 3.36 0.12 1.00
C TYR A 6 3.04 -1.04 1.95
N SER A 7 2.13 -0.84 2.90
CA SER A 7 1.69 -1.88 3.82
C SER A 7 0.16 -1.88 3.95
N ALA A 8 -0.44 -3.04 4.20
CA ALA A 8 -1.85 -3.13 4.56
C ALA A 8 -2.00 -2.86 6.06
N LYS A 9 -2.96 -2.00 6.44
CA LYS A 9 -3.22 -1.63 7.83
C LYS A 9 -4.71 -1.74 8.13
N GLU A 10 -5.02 -2.37 9.25
CA GLU A 10 -6.38 -2.42 9.80
C GLU A 10 -6.60 -1.25 10.76
N ASP A 11 -7.75 -0.60 10.66
CA ASP A 11 -8.21 0.40 11.63
C ASP A 11 -8.97 -0.23 12.81
N LEU A 12 -9.35 0.58 13.79
CA LEU A 12 -10.10 0.11 14.97
C LEU A 12 -11.52 -0.37 14.65
N HIS A 13 -12.02 -0.12 13.44
CA HIS A 13 -13.34 -0.49 12.97
C HIS A 13 -13.33 -1.74 12.07
N GLY A 14 -12.17 -2.36 11.86
CA GLY A 14 -12.00 -3.54 11.01
C GLY A 14 -11.96 -3.21 9.51
N ASN A 15 -11.84 -1.93 9.15
CA ASN A 15 -11.59 -1.54 7.76
C ASN A 15 -10.10 -1.59 7.48
N TRP A 16 -9.76 -1.96 6.25
CA TRP A 16 -8.38 -2.00 5.82
C TRP A 16 -8.06 -0.86 4.85
N SER A 17 -6.83 -0.36 4.95
CA SER A 17 -6.27 0.59 4.01
C SER A 17 -4.88 0.16 3.57
N VAL A 18 -4.40 0.76 2.48
CA VAL A 18 -2.99 0.68 2.11
C VAL A 18 -2.30 1.94 2.62
N PHE A 19 -1.27 1.79 3.43
CA PHE A 19 -0.48 2.86 4.01
C PHE A 19 0.85 3.01 3.26
N ASP A 20 1.20 4.23 2.88
CA ASP A 20 2.50 4.58 2.31
C ASP A 20 3.42 5.06 3.43
N THR A 21 4.43 4.26 3.75
CA THR A 21 5.38 4.55 4.84
C THR A 21 6.32 5.71 4.53
N VAL A 22 6.44 6.13 3.27
CA VAL A 22 7.29 7.27 2.87
C VAL A 22 6.56 8.58 3.08
N THR A 23 5.27 8.64 2.74
CA THR A 23 4.46 9.85 2.91
C THR A 23 3.75 9.88 4.27
N GLU A 24 3.73 8.77 4.99
CA GLU A 24 2.99 8.58 6.25
C GLU A 24 1.47 8.78 6.13
N HIS A 25 0.92 8.52 4.95
CA HIS A 25 -0.51 8.66 4.64
C HIS A 25 -1.05 7.44 3.90
N GLU A 26 -2.37 7.32 3.79
CA GLU A 26 -3.01 6.32 2.95
C GLU A 26 -2.60 6.50 1.48
N ALA A 27 -2.31 5.38 0.82
CA ALA A 27 -1.90 5.36 -0.56
C ALA A 27 -3.05 5.79 -1.48
N GLU A 28 -2.70 6.58 -2.49
CA GLU A 28 -3.62 7.07 -3.51
C GLU A 28 -3.22 6.54 -4.89
N ILE A 29 -4.19 6.02 -5.64
CA ILE A 29 -4.00 5.62 -7.04
C ILE A 29 -5.01 6.37 -7.89
N LEU A 30 -4.52 7.13 -8.88
CA LEU A 30 -5.36 7.85 -9.85
C LEU A 30 -6.44 8.75 -9.20
N GLY A 31 -6.12 9.43 -8.09
CA GLY A 31 -7.10 10.26 -7.39
C GLY A 31 -7.95 9.53 -6.36
N VAL A 32 -7.75 8.21 -6.18
CA VAL A 32 -8.57 7.38 -5.29
C VAL A 32 -7.74 6.87 -4.12
N LEU A 33 -8.15 7.22 -2.90
CA LEU A 33 -7.57 6.71 -1.66
C LEU A 33 -7.93 5.23 -1.47
N LEU A 34 -6.93 4.43 -1.14
CA LEU A 34 -7.07 3.00 -0.88
C LEU A 34 -7.48 2.74 0.58
N ILE A 35 -8.72 3.10 0.90
CA ILE A 35 -9.34 2.97 2.24
C ILE A 35 -10.64 2.18 2.20
N GLY A 36 -11.09 1.66 3.34
CA GLY A 36 -12.35 0.92 3.41
C GLY A 36 -12.34 -0.41 2.66
N LEU A 37 -11.15 -0.98 2.45
CA LEU A 37 -10.94 -2.23 1.74
C LEU A 37 -11.21 -3.43 2.65
N SER A 38 -11.42 -4.60 2.04
CA SER A 38 -11.26 -5.87 2.74
C SER A 38 -9.77 -6.13 2.99
N GLY A 39 -9.45 -6.92 4.03
CA GLY A 39 -8.06 -7.24 4.36
C GLY A 39 -7.31 -7.86 3.18
N GLN A 40 -7.88 -8.88 2.53
CA GLN A 40 -7.26 -9.51 1.35
C GLN A 40 -6.96 -8.51 0.24
N LEU A 41 -7.91 -7.61 -0.07
CA LEU A 41 -7.71 -6.61 -1.11
C LEU A 41 -6.62 -5.60 -0.73
N ALA A 42 -6.56 -5.16 0.53
CA ALA A 42 -5.49 -4.28 1.00
C ALA A 42 -4.11 -4.94 0.91
N PHE A 43 -3.98 -6.22 1.27
CA PHE A 43 -2.73 -6.98 1.12
C PHE A 43 -2.31 -7.11 -0.34
N ASP A 44 -3.24 -7.48 -1.23
CA ASP A 44 -2.96 -7.64 -2.66
C ASP A 44 -2.54 -6.30 -3.29
N MET A 45 -3.22 -5.20 -2.95
CA MET A 45 -2.87 -3.86 -3.43
C MET A 45 -1.51 -3.40 -2.91
N ALA A 46 -1.21 -3.60 -1.62
CA ALA A 46 0.10 -3.28 -1.06
C ALA A 46 1.22 -4.08 -1.75
N TYR A 47 0.99 -5.38 -2.01
CA TYR A 47 1.94 -6.22 -2.74
C TYR A 47 2.21 -5.70 -4.16
N LEU A 48 1.14 -5.42 -4.92
CA LEU A 48 1.24 -4.90 -6.29
C LEU A 48 1.97 -3.56 -6.35
N LEU A 49 1.65 -2.64 -5.45
CA LEU A 49 2.30 -1.33 -5.39
C LEU A 49 3.80 -1.45 -5.07
N ASN A 50 4.18 -2.34 -4.15
CA ASN A 50 5.60 -2.60 -3.89
C ASN A 50 6.30 -3.27 -5.08
N LEU A 51 5.61 -4.12 -5.84
CA LEU A 51 6.16 -4.70 -7.06
C LEU A 51 6.38 -3.63 -8.14
N GLU A 52 5.44 -2.71 -8.31
CA GLU A 52 5.58 -1.57 -9.22
C GLU A 52 6.71 -0.64 -8.81
N GLU A 53 6.83 -0.32 -7.52
CA GLU A 53 7.92 0.51 -6.98
C GLU A 53 9.29 -0.12 -7.28
N ARG A 54 9.43 -1.44 -7.11
CA ARG A 54 10.64 -2.18 -7.49
C ARG A 54 10.92 -2.17 -8.99
N ARG A 55 9.89 -2.13 -9.84
CA ARG A 55 10.06 -2.03 -11.30
C ARG A 55 10.51 -0.63 -11.72
N LYS A 56 10.02 0.41 -11.04
CA LYS A 56 10.43 1.80 -11.28
C LYS A 56 11.86 2.06 -10.80
N ASN A 57 12.24 1.42 -9.70
CA ASN A 57 13.57 1.50 -9.11
C ASN A 57 14.24 0.11 -9.10
N PRO A 58 14.68 -0.43 -10.26
CA PRO A 58 15.24 -1.77 -10.37
C PRO A 58 16.62 -1.94 -9.71
N THR A 59 17.06 -1.00 -8.87
CA THR A 59 18.42 -0.97 -8.33
C THR A 59 18.44 -0.27 -6.96
N GLN A 60 18.45 -1.07 -5.90
CA GLN A 60 19.51 -0.99 -4.90
C GLN A 60 20.27 -2.31 -4.92
#